data_AF-A0A1V5IHA4-F1
#
_entry.id   AF-A0A1V5IHA4-F1
#
_cell.length_a   1.000
_cell.length_b   1.000
_cell.length_c   1.000
_cell.angle_alpha   90.00
_cell.angle_beta   90.00
_cell.angle_gamma   90.00
#
_symmetry.space_group_name_H-M   'P 1'
#
loop_
_entity.id
_entity.type
_entity.pdbx_description
1 polymer ?
#
loop_
_entity_poly.entity_id
_entity_poly.type
_entity_poly.pdbx_seq_one_letter_code
_entity_poly.pdbx_strand_id
1 'polypeptide(L)'
;MLVNKKRGIKGLKKAEDPSCGATICGTRAVERWVDQGIVIDTSMKYDEAIQGCCDDCYFIAALSSAAWCAPQELSIYPTYYFSGVKTTLKTRNRPVDADGKPIFAQIPPSGEIWALLYEVAYAKWRGGNVSDQPDIGSSIGGGINGGGSGFQALKEITGWTRPANAEFTESQTTDQIWDKIQWVNQSLQLGRYDTYRTQYPSFAETKSTLSGITGIYRDHTYSLLGKISDRTTGAKYIVLRNPLAGQAPQPNADTLQVGHLNFFGVILDPMIKKGAFAIEIGKFKEYFARYGSVTP
;
A
#
# COMPACT_ATOMS: atom_id res chain seq x y z
N MET A 1 -32.49 -0.39 38.27
CA MET A 1 -31.85 0.34 37.17
C MET A 1 -30.35 0.15 37.25
N LEU A 2 -29.77 -0.68 36.38
CA LEU A 2 -28.31 -0.77 36.20
C LEU A 2 -28.07 -0.62 34.70
N VAL A 3 -27.77 0.62 34.30
CA VAL A 3 -27.46 0.97 32.92
C VAL A 3 -26.01 0.56 32.67
N ASN A 4 -25.84 -0.36 31.72
CA ASN A 4 -24.54 -0.80 31.19
C ASN A 4 -23.73 0.42 30.71
N LYS A 5 -22.59 0.68 31.36
CA LYS A 5 -21.57 1.60 30.86
C LYS A 5 -20.99 1.04 29.55
N LYS A 6 -21.32 1.67 28.43
CA LYS A 6 -20.60 1.52 27.15
C LYS A 6 -19.11 1.77 27.43
N ARG A 7 -18.27 0.75 27.22
CA ARG A 7 -16.81 0.94 27.12
C ARG A 7 -16.56 1.72 25.84
N GLY A 8 -16.27 3.01 25.98
CA GLY A 8 -15.78 3.84 24.88
C GLY A 8 -14.46 3.27 24.36
N ILE A 9 -14.41 3.04 23.05
CA ILE A 9 -13.18 2.70 22.34
C ILE A 9 -12.26 3.92 22.44
N LYS A 10 -11.10 3.75 23.07
CA LYS A 10 -10.10 4.83 23.21
C LYS A 10 -9.59 5.18 21.81
N GLY A 11 -9.83 6.42 21.39
CA GLY A 11 -9.27 6.98 20.17
C GLY A 11 -7.74 6.89 20.18
N LEU A 12 -7.18 6.38 19.09
CA LEU A 12 -5.76 6.36 18.82
C LEU A 12 -5.28 7.81 18.64
N LYS A 13 -4.71 8.41 19.69
CA LYS A 13 -3.97 9.67 19.58
C LYS A 13 -2.47 9.36 19.57
N LYS A 14 -1.93 9.06 18.39
CA LYS A 14 -0.49 9.24 18.14
C LYS A 14 -0.29 10.73 17.83
N ALA A 15 0.75 11.35 18.38
CA ALA A 15 1.06 12.73 18.05
C ALA A 15 1.25 12.86 16.54
N GLU A 16 0.61 13.86 15.93
CA GLU A 16 0.71 14.13 14.50
C GLU A 16 2.15 14.45 14.14
N ASP A 17 2.80 13.54 13.41
CA ASP A 17 4.10 13.78 12.82
C ASP A 17 3.92 13.89 11.30
N PRO A 18 3.96 15.11 10.72
CA PRO A 18 3.69 15.32 9.30
C PRO A 18 4.70 14.62 8.38
N SER A 19 5.80 14.09 8.92
CA SER A 19 6.78 13.29 8.18
C SER A 19 6.49 11.78 8.17
N CYS A 20 5.58 11.30 9.03
CA CYS A 20 5.14 9.91 9.06
C CYS A 20 3.79 9.77 8.33
N GLY A 21 3.68 8.78 7.43
CA GLY A 21 2.46 8.53 6.64
C GLY A 21 1.21 8.21 7.47
N ALA A 22 1.40 7.91 8.76
CA ALA A 22 0.38 7.70 9.79
C ALA A 22 -0.53 8.92 10.07
N THR A 23 -0.07 10.12 9.75
CA THR A 23 -0.63 11.37 10.33
C THR A 23 -1.88 11.91 9.63
N ILE A 24 -2.41 11.22 8.62
CA ILE A 24 -3.63 11.65 7.89
C ILE A 24 -4.92 11.48 8.73
N CYS A 25 -4.82 10.87 9.91
CA CYS A 25 -5.97 10.47 10.73
C CYS A 25 -6.79 11.62 11.36
N GLY A 26 -6.17 12.76 11.68
CA GLY A 26 -6.81 13.82 12.46
C GLY A 26 -7.56 13.28 13.68
N THR A 27 -8.81 13.73 13.90
CA THR A 27 -9.67 13.30 15.03
C THR A 27 -10.78 12.31 14.64
N ARG A 28 -10.69 11.64 13.48
CA ARG A 28 -11.76 10.75 13.00
C ARG A 28 -11.86 9.49 13.86
N ALA A 29 -13.08 9.03 14.14
CA ALA A 29 -13.35 7.87 14.99
C ALA A 29 -14.50 7.03 14.44
N VAL A 30 -14.45 5.71 14.69
CA VAL A 30 -15.48 4.77 14.27
C VAL A 30 -16.78 5.03 15.02
N GLU A 31 -17.80 5.48 14.30
CA GLU A 31 -19.13 5.72 14.85
C GLU A 31 -20.01 4.48 14.68
N ARG A 32 -19.98 3.86 13.49
CA ARG A 32 -20.81 2.72 13.15
C ARG A 32 -20.22 1.86 12.04
N TRP A 33 -20.77 0.67 11.88
CA TRP A 33 -20.45 -0.26 10.82
C TRP A 33 -21.63 -0.39 9.85
N VAL A 34 -21.40 -0.16 8.56
CA VAL A 34 -22.48 -0.10 7.55
C VAL A 34 -22.14 -0.86 6.28
N ASP A 35 -23.16 -1.45 5.64
CA ASP A 35 -23.12 -1.89 4.25
C ASP A 35 -23.87 -0.85 3.41
N GLN A 36 -23.17 -0.11 2.54
CA GLN A 36 -23.80 0.86 1.63
C GLN A 36 -24.32 0.21 0.34
N GLY A 37 -24.38 -1.12 0.24
CA GLY A 37 -24.96 -1.83 -0.90
C GLY A 37 -24.12 -1.78 -2.17
N ILE A 38 -22.83 -1.47 -2.07
CA ILE A 38 -21.94 -1.28 -3.21
C ILE A 38 -21.68 -2.62 -3.91
N VAL A 39 -21.81 -2.64 -5.24
CA VAL A 39 -21.48 -3.77 -6.10
C VAL A 39 -19.96 -3.81 -6.29
N ILE A 40 -19.36 -4.99 -6.23
CA ILE A 40 -17.92 -5.19 -6.39
C ILE A 40 -17.68 -5.71 -7.81
N ASP A 41 -16.98 -4.93 -8.63
CA ASP A 41 -16.33 -5.39 -9.85
C ASP A 41 -15.10 -6.23 -9.51
N THR A 42 -14.92 -7.34 -10.22
CA THR A 42 -13.84 -8.30 -9.97
C THR A 42 -12.50 -7.86 -10.58
N SER A 43 -12.41 -6.67 -11.18
CA SER A 43 -11.21 -6.21 -11.90
C SER A 43 -10.03 -5.81 -11.02
N MET A 44 -10.23 -5.62 -9.70
CA MET A 44 -9.23 -5.38 -8.64
C MET A 44 -7.97 -4.65 -9.12
N LYS A 45 -8.07 -3.33 -9.30
CA LYS A 45 -6.99 -2.53 -9.89
C LYS A 45 -6.00 -2.06 -8.84
N TYR A 46 -4.74 -1.95 -9.24
CA TYR A 46 -3.65 -1.53 -8.33
C TYR A 46 -3.92 -0.16 -7.67
N ASP A 47 -4.61 0.77 -8.35
CA ASP A 47 -4.86 2.12 -7.88
C ASP A 47 -6.10 2.25 -6.97
N GLU A 48 -6.81 1.15 -6.70
CA GLU A 48 -8.02 1.11 -5.87
C GLU A 48 -7.74 0.91 -4.37
N ALA A 49 -6.60 0.30 -4.03
CA ALA A 49 -6.14 0.20 -2.65
C ALA A 49 -5.59 1.56 -2.20
N ILE A 50 -6.40 2.28 -1.41
CA ILE A 50 -6.08 3.62 -0.89
C ILE A 50 -6.22 3.60 0.63
N GLN A 51 -5.13 3.91 1.33
CA GLN A 51 -5.06 3.91 2.78
C GLN A 51 -5.82 5.14 3.32
N GLY A 52 -6.50 5.00 4.46
CA GLY A 52 -6.99 6.16 5.21
C GLY A 52 -6.40 6.20 6.60
N CYS A 53 -7.25 6.30 7.62
CA CYS A 53 -6.85 6.63 8.98
C CYS A 53 -6.37 5.40 9.79
N CYS A 54 -5.34 4.70 9.29
CA CYS A 54 -4.70 3.54 9.92
C CYS A 54 -3.20 3.50 9.58
N ASP A 55 -2.33 3.04 10.50
CA ASP A 55 -0.89 2.85 10.23
C ASP A 55 -0.61 1.51 9.51
N ASP A 56 -1.37 1.21 8.45
CA ASP A 56 -1.31 -0.04 7.69
C ASP A 56 -0.84 0.14 6.24
N CYS A 57 -0.04 1.18 6.00
CA CYS A 57 0.59 1.44 4.70
C CYS A 57 1.24 0.20 4.08
N TYR A 58 1.86 -0.64 4.91
CA TYR A 58 2.49 -1.89 4.49
C TYR A 58 1.50 -2.86 3.86
N PHE A 59 0.28 -2.93 4.38
CA PHE A 59 -0.77 -3.83 3.89
C PHE A 59 -1.44 -3.26 2.65
N ILE A 60 -1.79 -1.97 2.65
CA ILE A 60 -2.41 -1.31 1.49
C ILE A 60 -1.47 -1.29 0.29
N ALA A 61 -0.18 -0.99 0.51
CA ALA A 61 0.83 -1.08 -0.54
C ALA A 61 0.99 -2.52 -1.08
N ALA A 62 0.92 -3.52 -0.20
CA ALA A 62 0.98 -4.93 -0.58
C ALA A 62 -0.23 -5.35 -1.43
N LEU A 63 -1.46 -4.93 -1.08
CA LEU A 63 -2.66 -5.17 -1.90
C LEU A 63 -2.52 -4.56 -3.29
N SER A 64 -2.04 -3.31 -3.36
CA SER A 64 -1.80 -2.63 -4.63
C SER A 64 -0.77 -3.37 -5.49
N SER A 65 0.31 -3.88 -4.88
CA SER A 65 1.33 -4.70 -5.57
C SER A 65 0.83 -6.09 -5.98
N ALA A 66 -0.04 -6.71 -5.19
CA ALA A 66 -0.67 -7.98 -5.53
C ALA A 66 -1.63 -7.80 -6.72
N ALA A 67 -2.51 -6.79 -6.68
CA ALA A 67 -3.34 -6.41 -7.81
C ALA A 67 -2.52 -6.07 -9.07
N TRP A 68 -1.32 -5.51 -8.88
CA TRP A 68 -0.42 -5.19 -9.97
C TRP A 68 0.20 -6.42 -10.65
N CYS A 69 0.64 -7.45 -9.95
CA CYS A 69 1.40 -8.55 -10.59
C CYS A 69 0.76 -9.93 -10.48
N ALA A 70 -0.11 -10.12 -9.48
CA ALA A 70 -0.68 -11.40 -9.13
C ALA A 70 -2.16 -11.28 -8.69
N PRO A 71 -3.04 -10.64 -9.49
CA PRO A 71 -4.44 -10.44 -9.12
C PRO A 71 -5.18 -11.77 -8.88
N GLN A 72 -4.71 -12.88 -9.46
CA GLN A 72 -5.26 -14.21 -9.21
C GLN A 72 -5.06 -14.71 -7.76
N GLU A 73 -4.11 -14.14 -7.02
CA GLU A 73 -3.88 -14.45 -5.60
C GLU A 73 -4.83 -13.65 -4.70
N LEU A 74 -5.52 -12.65 -5.26
CA LEU A 74 -6.53 -11.90 -4.53
C LEU A 74 -7.87 -12.62 -4.57
N SER A 75 -8.52 -12.68 -3.41
CA SER A 75 -9.82 -13.30 -3.24
C SER A 75 -10.91 -12.23 -3.17
N ILE A 76 -12.04 -12.50 -3.82
CA ILE A 76 -13.22 -11.64 -3.72
C ILE A 76 -14.06 -12.06 -2.50
N TYR A 77 -14.81 -11.09 -1.93
CA TYR A 77 -15.79 -11.34 -0.88
C TYR A 77 -16.67 -12.58 -1.20
N PRO A 78 -16.98 -13.46 -0.22
CA PRO A 78 -16.78 -13.30 1.23
C PRO A 78 -15.55 -13.97 1.83
N THR A 79 -14.78 -14.72 1.03
CA THR A 79 -13.70 -15.58 1.56
C THR A 79 -12.35 -15.04 1.13
N TYR A 80 -11.45 -14.91 2.10
CA TYR A 80 -10.08 -14.45 1.94
C TYR A 80 -9.12 -15.52 2.46
N TYR A 81 -7.91 -15.52 1.94
CA TYR A 81 -6.84 -16.40 2.40
C TYR A 81 -5.66 -15.56 2.84
N PHE A 82 -5.17 -15.83 4.05
CA PHE A 82 -3.97 -15.20 4.58
C PHE A 82 -3.03 -16.29 5.09
N SER A 83 -1.83 -16.40 4.52
CA SER A 83 -0.90 -17.49 4.76
C SER A 83 -1.55 -18.88 4.57
N GLY A 84 -2.42 -19.00 3.55
CA GLY A 84 -3.22 -20.19 3.29
C GLY A 84 -4.38 -20.44 4.28
N VAL A 85 -4.54 -19.61 5.31
CA VAL A 85 -5.62 -19.72 6.29
C VAL A 85 -6.87 -19.01 5.79
N LYS A 86 -7.97 -19.75 5.70
CA LYS A 86 -9.27 -19.23 5.30
C LYS A 86 -9.83 -18.27 6.35
N THR A 87 -10.22 -17.07 5.91
CA THR A 87 -10.94 -16.07 6.69
C THR A 87 -12.20 -15.65 5.95
N THR A 88 -13.36 -15.74 6.59
CA THR A 88 -14.65 -15.40 5.96
C THR A 88 -15.31 -14.22 6.66
N LEU A 89 -15.80 -13.27 5.88
CA LEU A 89 -16.70 -12.20 6.32
C LEU A 89 -18.15 -12.60 6.05
N LYS A 90 -19.00 -12.55 7.08
CA LYS A 90 -20.45 -12.78 6.97
C LYS A 90 -21.19 -11.55 6.46
N THR A 91 -20.59 -10.36 6.57
CA THR A 91 -21.17 -9.08 6.16
C THR A 91 -20.17 -8.26 5.35
N ARG A 92 -20.66 -7.30 4.56
CA ARG A 92 -19.83 -6.28 3.88
C ARG A 92 -19.74 -4.98 4.69
N ASN A 93 -19.99 -5.08 6.00
CA ASN A 93 -19.99 -3.93 6.88
C ASN A 93 -18.58 -3.36 6.98
N ARG A 94 -18.51 -2.03 6.97
CA ARG A 94 -17.26 -1.29 7.13
C ARG A 94 -17.40 -0.18 8.16
N PRO A 95 -16.32 0.19 8.85
CA PRO A 95 -16.33 1.26 9.82
C PRO A 95 -16.39 2.62 9.12
N VAL A 96 -17.35 3.43 9.53
CA VAL A 96 -17.52 4.80 9.05
C VAL A 96 -17.56 5.78 10.21
N ASP A 97 -17.21 7.03 9.92
CA ASP A 97 -17.36 8.14 10.86
C ASP A 97 -18.82 8.64 10.93
N ALA A 98 -19.05 9.69 11.70
CA ALA A 98 -20.36 10.31 11.88
C ALA A 98 -21.00 10.77 10.56
N ASP A 99 -20.18 11.17 9.58
CA ASP A 99 -20.61 11.60 8.24
C ASP A 99 -20.87 10.41 7.29
N GLY A 100 -20.64 9.18 7.74
CA GLY A 100 -20.77 7.98 6.91
C GLY A 100 -19.62 7.75 5.95
N LYS A 101 -18.47 8.41 6.14
CA LYS A 101 -17.27 8.21 5.32
C LYS A 101 -16.41 7.08 5.88
N PRO A 102 -15.80 6.24 5.03
CA PRO A 102 -14.83 5.23 5.46
C PRO A 102 -13.68 5.83 6.27
N ILE A 103 -13.35 5.22 7.40
CA ILE A 103 -12.26 5.70 8.26
C ILE A 103 -10.92 5.18 7.81
N PHE A 104 -10.80 3.87 7.64
CA PHE A 104 -9.55 3.18 7.28
C PHE A 104 -9.39 3.20 5.75
N ALA A 105 -9.31 2.08 5.05
CA ALA A 105 -9.24 2.09 3.58
C ALA A 105 -10.39 2.91 2.96
N GLN A 106 -10.05 3.70 1.94
CA GLN A 106 -10.98 4.62 1.29
C GLN A 106 -11.71 3.96 0.12
N ILE A 107 -12.83 4.56 -0.27
CA ILE A 107 -13.51 4.20 -1.52
C ILE A 107 -12.79 4.95 -2.66
N PRO A 108 -12.20 4.24 -3.64
CA PRO A 108 -11.56 4.86 -4.79
C PRO A 108 -12.61 5.48 -5.74
N PRO A 109 -12.19 6.31 -6.71
CA PRO A 109 -13.10 6.88 -7.69
C PRO A 109 -13.90 5.86 -8.52
N SER A 110 -13.42 4.62 -8.66
CA SER A 110 -14.17 3.53 -9.30
C SER A 110 -15.38 3.07 -8.48
N GLY A 111 -15.44 3.39 -7.18
CA GLY A 111 -16.47 2.93 -6.26
C GLY A 111 -16.16 1.56 -5.62
N GLU A 112 -15.11 0.87 -6.07
CA GLU A 112 -14.78 -0.48 -5.64
C GLU A 112 -14.38 -0.58 -4.16
N ILE A 113 -14.96 -1.53 -3.42
CA ILE A 113 -14.71 -1.68 -1.98
C ILE A 113 -13.84 -2.88 -1.61
N TRP A 114 -13.29 -3.60 -2.59
CA TRP A 114 -12.56 -4.84 -2.34
C TRP A 114 -11.39 -4.64 -1.36
N ALA A 115 -10.63 -3.55 -1.49
CA ALA A 115 -9.48 -3.26 -0.63
C ALA A 115 -9.91 -3.02 0.82
N LEU A 116 -11.05 -2.35 0.99
CA LEU A 116 -11.66 -2.08 2.28
C LEU A 116 -12.12 -3.36 2.97
N LEU A 117 -12.78 -4.27 2.22
CA LEU A 117 -13.16 -5.56 2.78
C LEU A 117 -11.94 -6.45 3.07
N TYR A 118 -10.89 -6.35 2.25
CA TYR A 118 -9.61 -7.01 2.52
C TYR A 118 -8.99 -6.53 3.84
N GLU A 119 -9.02 -5.23 4.11
CA GLU A 119 -8.53 -4.63 5.36
C GLU A 119 -9.31 -5.13 6.59
N VAL A 120 -10.64 -5.21 6.48
CA VAL A 120 -11.49 -5.81 7.53
C VAL A 120 -11.15 -7.29 7.74
N ALA A 121 -11.03 -8.07 6.66
CA ALA A 121 -10.71 -9.49 6.74
C ALA A 121 -9.31 -9.73 7.31
N TYR A 122 -8.34 -8.93 6.92
CA TYR A 122 -6.96 -9.02 7.37
C TYR A 122 -6.83 -8.66 8.85
N ALA A 123 -7.51 -7.60 9.31
CA ALA A 123 -7.58 -7.28 10.72
C ALA A 123 -8.27 -8.37 11.54
N LYS A 124 -9.34 -8.98 11.00
CA LYS A 124 -10.03 -10.12 11.62
C LYS A 124 -9.08 -11.31 11.82
N TRP A 125 -8.37 -11.68 10.76
CA TRP A 125 -7.40 -12.78 10.77
C TRP A 125 -6.23 -12.50 11.72
N ARG A 126 -5.53 -11.38 11.53
CA ARG A 126 -4.31 -11.04 12.28
C ARG A 126 -4.59 -10.75 13.75
N GLY A 127 -5.76 -10.20 14.07
CA GLY A 127 -6.22 -9.96 15.44
C GLY A 127 -6.82 -11.19 16.13
N GLY A 128 -6.95 -12.33 15.44
CA GLY A 128 -7.61 -13.53 15.99
C GLY A 128 -9.09 -13.31 16.34
N ASN A 129 -9.76 -12.38 15.65
CA ASN A 129 -11.12 -11.98 15.96
C ASN A 129 -12.13 -12.88 15.23
N VAL A 130 -13.22 -13.26 15.91
CA VAL A 130 -14.31 -14.05 15.32
C VAL A 130 -15.43 -13.19 14.72
N SER A 131 -15.48 -11.90 15.07
CA SER A 131 -16.42 -10.90 14.59
C SER A 131 -16.00 -10.30 13.23
N ASP A 132 -16.98 -9.81 12.47
CA ASP A 132 -16.74 -8.99 11.27
C ASP A 132 -16.54 -7.50 11.60
N GLN A 133 -16.40 -7.17 12.89
CA GLN A 133 -16.07 -5.83 13.37
C GLN A 133 -14.80 -5.88 14.22
N PRO A 134 -13.64 -6.25 13.65
CA PRO A 134 -12.38 -6.24 14.37
C PRO A 134 -11.94 -4.83 14.74
N ASP A 135 -11.11 -4.71 15.78
CA ASP A 135 -10.39 -3.48 16.05
C ASP A 135 -9.22 -3.37 15.06
N ILE A 136 -9.48 -2.74 13.91
CA ILE A 136 -8.53 -2.60 12.81
C ILE A 136 -7.26 -1.88 13.26
N GLY A 137 -7.40 -0.73 13.91
CA GLY A 137 -6.25 0.06 14.36
C GLY A 137 -5.35 -0.72 15.32
N SER A 138 -5.92 -1.44 16.28
CA SER A 138 -5.11 -2.26 17.19
C SER A 138 -4.52 -3.51 16.53
N SER A 139 -5.21 -4.09 15.55
CA SER A 139 -4.83 -5.37 14.93
C SER A 139 -3.74 -5.20 13.86
N ILE A 140 -3.82 -4.15 13.06
CA ILE A 140 -2.96 -3.93 11.88
C ILE A 140 -2.32 -2.54 11.80
N GLY A 141 -2.83 -1.55 12.54
CA GLY A 141 -2.38 -0.15 12.53
C GLY A 141 -1.37 0.22 13.62
N GLY A 142 -0.44 -0.67 13.98
CA GLY A 142 0.63 -0.34 14.92
C GLY A 142 0.28 -0.44 16.42
N GLY A 143 -0.85 -1.07 16.78
CA GLY A 143 -1.23 -1.39 18.16
C GLY A 143 -0.42 -2.56 18.79
N ILE A 144 -1.08 -3.43 19.56
CA ILE A 144 -0.46 -4.53 20.34
C ILE A 144 0.43 -5.46 19.49
N ASN A 145 0.15 -5.54 18.18
CA ASN A 145 0.88 -6.39 17.23
C ASN A 145 2.02 -5.69 16.47
N GLY A 146 2.31 -4.41 16.76
CA GLY A 146 3.30 -3.61 16.04
C GLY A 146 2.90 -3.29 14.60
N GLY A 147 3.56 -2.30 13.98
CA GLY A 147 3.43 -2.07 12.54
C GLY A 147 3.87 -3.31 11.75
N GLY A 148 3.44 -3.43 10.49
CA GLY A 148 3.86 -4.53 9.61
C GLY A 148 4.97 -4.12 8.64
N SER A 149 5.47 -5.12 7.91
CA SER A 149 6.36 -4.92 6.76
C SER A 149 5.61 -5.26 5.48
N GLY A 150 5.86 -4.49 4.40
CA GLY A 150 5.26 -4.74 3.10
C GLY A 150 5.62 -6.12 2.57
N PHE A 151 6.84 -6.58 2.87
CA PHE A 151 7.29 -7.93 2.53
C PHE A 151 6.44 -9.01 3.19
N GLN A 152 6.19 -8.88 4.49
CA GLN A 152 5.44 -9.86 5.26
C GLN A 152 3.97 -9.86 4.83
N ALA A 153 3.36 -8.69 4.63
CA ALA A 153 1.99 -8.60 4.13
C ALA A 153 1.85 -9.23 2.73
N LEU A 154 2.82 -9.05 1.85
CA LEU A 154 2.82 -9.73 0.54
C LEU A 154 2.82 -11.25 0.69
N LYS A 155 3.65 -11.81 1.59
CA LYS A 155 3.67 -13.27 1.86
C LYS A 155 2.35 -13.75 2.45
N GLU A 156 1.75 -12.95 3.34
CA GLU A 156 0.47 -13.29 3.95
C GLU A 156 -0.66 -13.24 2.94
N ILE A 157 -0.73 -12.22 2.07
CA ILE A 157 -1.77 -12.10 1.03
C ILE A 157 -1.65 -13.23 0.00
N THR A 158 -0.43 -13.52 -0.47
CA THR A 158 -0.21 -14.48 -1.57
C THR A 158 -0.04 -15.93 -1.09
N GLY A 159 0.27 -16.15 0.18
CA GLY A 159 0.72 -17.44 0.70
C GLY A 159 2.12 -17.87 0.22
N TRP A 160 2.80 -17.03 -0.56
CA TRP A 160 4.12 -17.31 -1.10
C TRP A 160 5.21 -17.09 -0.05
N THR A 161 6.27 -17.91 -0.09
CA THR A 161 7.24 -17.98 1.02
C THR A 161 8.64 -17.48 0.67
N ARG A 162 8.92 -17.20 -0.61
CA ARG A 162 10.25 -16.81 -1.09
C ARG A 162 10.31 -15.34 -1.50
N PRO A 163 11.49 -14.69 -1.41
CA PRO A 163 12.67 -15.13 -0.67
C PRO A 163 12.40 -15.17 0.85
N ALA A 164 13.37 -15.67 1.62
CA ALA A 164 13.25 -15.70 3.08
C ALA A 164 13.20 -14.28 3.66
N ASN A 165 14.00 -13.37 3.11
CA ASN A 165 14.18 -12.01 3.60
C ASN A 165 14.05 -11.00 2.45
N ALA A 166 13.63 -9.78 2.78
CA ALA A 166 13.74 -8.64 1.89
C ALA A 166 15.20 -8.17 1.73
N GLU A 167 15.43 -7.40 0.68
CA GLU A 167 16.72 -6.79 0.38
C GLU A 167 16.90 -5.49 1.17
N PHE A 168 18.15 -5.17 1.51
CA PHE A 168 18.54 -3.89 2.12
C PHE A 168 19.28 -3.03 1.10
N THR A 169 18.92 -1.76 1.00
CA THR A 169 19.51 -0.83 0.02
C THR A 169 20.93 -0.41 0.40
N GLU A 170 21.24 -0.33 1.70
CA GLU A 170 22.53 0.14 2.21
C GLU A 170 23.70 -0.75 1.76
N SER A 171 23.45 -2.06 1.67
CA SER A 171 24.45 -3.08 1.32
C SER A 171 24.66 -3.25 -0.19
N GLN A 172 24.01 -2.43 -1.04
CA GLN A 172 23.96 -2.66 -2.49
C GLN A 172 24.26 -1.39 -3.29
N THR A 173 25.00 -1.49 -4.39
CA THR A 173 25.12 -0.39 -5.35
C THR A 173 23.80 -0.12 -6.07
N THR A 174 23.67 1.03 -6.73
CA THR A 174 22.48 1.33 -7.56
C THR A 174 22.30 0.33 -8.69
N ASP A 175 23.39 -0.15 -9.30
CA ASP A 175 23.31 -1.21 -10.32
C ASP A 175 22.85 -2.55 -9.74
N GLN A 176 23.34 -2.94 -8.55
CA GLN A 176 22.86 -4.14 -7.88
C GLN A 176 21.37 -4.04 -7.53
N ILE A 177 20.90 -2.88 -7.08
CA ILE A 177 19.47 -2.63 -6.83
C ILE A 177 18.68 -2.77 -8.14
N TRP A 178 19.16 -2.13 -9.21
CA TRP A 178 18.53 -2.17 -10.53
C TRP A 178 18.37 -3.61 -11.04
N ASP A 179 19.41 -4.42 -10.94
CA ASP A 179 19.44 -5.79 -11.46
C ASP A 179 18.62 -6.76 -10.61
N LYS A 180 18.54 -6.54 -9.29
CA LYS A 180 17.78 -7.38 -8.35
C LYS A 180 16.28 -7.19 -8.39
N ILE A 181 15.78 -6.00 -8.74
CA ILE A 181 14.34 -5.81 -8.94
C ILE A 181 13.91 -6.80 -10.02
N GLN A 182 13.01 -7.74 -9.69
CA GLN A 182 12.58 -8.77 -10.62
C GLN A 182 11.56 -8.20 -11.60
N TRP A 183 11.77 -8.41 -12.90
CA TRP A 183 10.95 -7.84 -13.97
C TRP A 183 10.62 -8.89 -15.02
N VAL A 184 9.45 -8.76 -15.65
CA VAL A 184 9.16 -9.50 -16.89
C VAL A 184 9.77 -8.72 -18.04
N ASN A 185 10.39 -9.42 -19.00
CA ASN A 185 10.89 -8.81 -20.23
C ASN A 185 9.74 -8.32 -21.13
N GLN A 186 9.16 -7.19 -20.73
CA GLN A 186 8.07 -6.50 -21.40
C GLN A 186 8.43 -5.03 -21.59
N SER A 187 9.67 -4.70 -22.01
CA SER A 187 10.05 -3.30 -22.21
C SER A 187 9.10 -2.62 -23.20
N LEU A 188 8.38 -1.58 -22.76
CA LEU A 188 7.66 -0.68 -23.65
C LEU A 188 8.62 0.46 -24.00
N GLN A 189 8.96 0.57 -25.28
CA GLN A 189 9.71 1.72 -25.76
C GLN A 189 8.77 2.91 -25.90
N LEU A 190 8.88 3.87 -24.98
CA LEU A 190 8.08 5.09 -24.97
C LEU A 190 8.99 6.29 -25.20
N GLY A 191 9.16 6.66 -26.46
CA GLY A 191 10.07 7.73 -26.86
C GLY A 191 11.52 7.36 -26.56
N ARG A 192 12.13 8.01 -25.55
CA ARG A 192 13.51 7.74 -25.10
C ARG A 192 13.63 6.77 -23.92
N TYR A 193 12.50 6.30 -23.38
CA TYR A 193 12.47 5.48 -22.17
C TYR A 193 12.36 3.99 -22.48
N ASP A 194 13.10 3.17 -21.74
CA ASP A 194 12.85 1.74 -21.56
C ASP A 194 12.13 1.53 -20.23
N THR A 195 10.97 0.89 -20.25
CA THR A 195 10.14 0.72 -19.05
C THR A 195 9.91 -0.74 -18.75
N TYR A 196 10.19 -1.17 -17.52
CA TYR A 196 10.08 -2.57 -17.10
C TYR A 196 9.11 -2.69 -15.95
N ARG A 197 8.11 -3.56 -16.08
CA ARG A 197 7.16 -3.90 -15.01
C ARG A 197 7.73 -4.96 -14.09
N THR A 198 7.44 -4.88 -12.79
CA THR A 198 7.75 -5.96 -11.85
C THR A 198 7.08 -7.28 -12.24
N GLN A 199 7.79 -8.39 -12.12
CA GLN A 199 7.24 -9.72 -12.39
C GLN A 199 6.33 -10.22 -11.28
N TYR A 200 6.69 -9.89 -10.05
CA TYR A 200 6.00 -10.35 -8.87
C TYR A 200 5.63 -9.17 -7.97
N PRO A 201 4.64 -9.33 -7.08
CA PRO A 201 4.27 -8.31 -6.11
C PRO A 201 5.50 -7.86 -5.33
N SER A 202 5.75 -6.55 -5.35
CA SER A 202 6.98 -5.96 -4.84
C SER A 202 6.72 -4.73 -3.99
N PHE A 203 7.60 -4.44 -3.06
CA PHE A 203 7.45 -3.34 -2.11
C PHE A 203 8.75 -2.56 -1.95
N ALA A 204 8.66 -1.36 -1.37
CA ALA A 204 9.78 -0.60 -0.88
C ALA A 204 9.42 0.13 0.44
N GLU A 205 10.31 0.13 1.42
CA GLU A 205 10.14 0.75 2.73
C GLU A 205 11.16 1.87 2.92
N THR A 206 10.70 3.05 3.32
CA THR A 206 11.56 4.21 3.62
C THR A 206 12.30 4.06 4.95
N LYS A 207 13.44 4.73 5.08
CA LYS A 207 14.21 4.78 6.35
C LYS A 207 13.41 5.49 7.46
N SER A 208 13.58 5.04 8.69
CA SER A 208 13.03 5.70 9.89
C SER A 208 13.67 7.06 10.17
N THR A 209 14.91 7.25 9.71
CA THR A 209 15.67 8.50 9.84
C THR A 209 15.35 9.53 8.75
N LEU A 210 14.49 9.19 7.78
CA LEU A 210 14.11 10.10 6.70
C LEU A 210 13.38 11.33 7.27
N SER A 211 13.73 12.52 6.77
CA SER A 211 13.06 13.76 7.17
C SER A 211 13.16 14.82 6.07
N GLY A 212 12.20 15.74 6.03
CA GLY A 212 12.23 16.93 5.18
C GLY A 212 11.99 16.71 3.68
N ILE A 213 11.59 15.51 3.25
CA ILE A 213 11.32 15.22 1.83
C ILE A 213 9.82 15.34 1.55
N THR A 214 9.45 16.27 0.67
CA THR A 214 8.04 16.47 0.30
C THR A 214 7.53 15.25 -0.46
N GLY A 215 6.43 14.67 0.01
CA GLY A 215 5.75 13.54 -0.62
C GLY A 215 6.45 12.18 -0.48
N ILE A 216 7.56 12.12 0.27
CA ILE A 216 8.19 10.86 0.70
C ILE A 216 8.21 10.81 2.22
N TYR A 217 7.36 9.96 2.77
CA TYR A 217 7.17 9.78 4.21
C TYR A 217 8.16 8.79 4.80
N ARG A 218 8.62 9.02 6.04
CA ARG A 218 9.43 8.08 6.82
C ARG A 218 8.57 6.93 7.35
N ASP A 219 9.22 5.80 7.65
CA ASP A 219 8.55 4.59 8.16
C ASP A 219 7.31 4.18 7.35
N HIS A 220 7.38 4.36 6.04
CA HIS A 220 6.25 4.19 5.12
C HIS A 220 6.57 3.16 4.04
N THR A 221 5.58 2.37 3.68
CA THR A 221 5.69 1.36 2.60
C THR A 221 5.03 1.86 1.32
N TYR A 222 5.71 1.62 0.21
CA TYR A 222 5.26 1.92 -1.15
C TYR A 222 5.16 0.62 -1.94
N SER A 223 4.25 0.58 -2.91
CA SER A 223 4.21 -0.47 -3.92
C SER A 223 5.33 -0.23 -4.93
N LEU A 224 6.12 -1.26 -5.25
CA LEU A 224 7.16 -1.19 -6.28
C LEU A 224 6.60 -1.76 -7.59
N LEU A 225 6.31 -0.86 -8.54
CA LEU A 225 5.60 -1.20 -9.79
C LEU A 225 6.56 -1.55 -10.93
N GLY A 226 7.80 -1.07 -10.86
CA GLY A 226 8.85 -1.42 -11.80
C GLY A 226 9.95 -0.38 -11.90
N LYS A 227 10.55 -0.25 -13.07
CA LYS A 227 11.74 0.59 -13.28
C LYS A 227 11.80 1.17 -14.69
N ILE A 228 12.44 2.33 -14.84
CA ILE A 228 12.54 3.08 -16.10
C ILE A 228 14.00 3.48 -16.33
N SER A 229 14.50 3.30 -17.55
CA SER A 229 15.80 3.82 -17.96
C SER A 229 15.62 4.84 -19.10
N ASP A 230 16.30 5.97 -19.00
CA ASP A 230 16.39 6.97 -20.06
C ASP A 230 17.60 6.64 -20.96
N ARG A 231 17.35 6.24 -22.21
CA ARG A 231 18.41 5.87 -23.17
C ARG A 231 19.31 7.04 -23.56
N THR A 232 18.83 8.28 -23.42
CA THR A 232 19.60 9.47 -23.82
C THR A 232 20.59 9.87 -22.73
N THR A 233 20.17 9.78 -21.46
CA THR A 233 20.99 10.24 -20.33
C THR A 233 21.65 9.09 -19.55
N GLY A 234 21.17 7.86 -19.73
CA GLY A 234 21.55 6.71 -18.90
C GLY A 234 20.91 6.71 -17.51
N ALA A 235 20.06 7.70 -17.19
CA ALA A 235 19.42 7.79 -15.89
C ALA A 235 18.46 6.62 -15.64
N LYS A 236 18.41 6.15 -14.39
CA LYS A 236 17.61 5.01 -13.94
C LYS A 236 16.65 5.47 -12.86
N TYR A 237 15.40 5.04 -12.96
CA TYR A 237 14.32 5.41 -12.06
C TYR A 237 13.57 4.17 -11.56
N ILE A 238 13.12 4.19 -10.30
CA ILE A 238 12.26 3.18 -9.71
C ILE A 238 10.83 3.73 -9.65
N VAL A 239 9.87 2.98 -10.18
CA VAL A 239 8.46 3.36 -10.20
C VAL A 239 7.78 2.84 -8.94
N LEU A 240 7.25 3.76 -8.16
CA LEU A 240 6.62 3.52 -6.87
C LEU A 240 5.20 4.05 -6.85
N ARG A 241 4.36 3.50 -5.97
CA ARG A 241 3.07 4.10 -5.61
C ARG A 241 2.94 4.26 -4.10
N ASN A 242 2.61 5.47 -3.68
CA ASN A 242 2.25 5.78 -2.30
C ASN A 242 0.81 5.30 -2.02
N PRO A 243 0.57 4.45 -0.99
CA PRO A 243 -0.78 4.03 -0.61
C PRO A 243 -1.69 5.18 -0.15
N LEU A 244 -1.13 6.34 0.20
CA LEU A 244 -1.86 7.58 0.54
C LEU A 244 -2.32 8.38 -0.70
N ALA A 245 -2.54 7.68 -1.82
CA ALA A 245 -2.93 8.27 -3.10
C ALA A 245 -4.10 9.26 -2.94
N GLY A 246 -3.93 10.47 -3.46
CA GLY A 246 -4.93 11.54 -3.42
C GLY A 246 -5.06 12.26 -2.07
N GLN A 247 -4.46 11.74 -1.01
CA GLN A 247 -4.58 12.26 0.36
C GLN A 247 -3.35 12.98 0.86
N ALA A 248 -2.20 12.76 0.23
CA ALA A 248 -0.93 13.36 0.63
C ALA A 248 -0.22 14.00 -0.57
N PRO A 249 0.63 15.02 -0.34
CA PRO A 249 1.56 15.51 -1.35
C PRO A 249 2.34 14.39 -2.06
N GLN A 250 2.60 14.57 -3.35
CA GLN A 250 3.49 13.71 -4.12
C GLN A 250 4.88 14.34 -4.23
N PRO A 251 5.93 13.53 -4.42
CA PRO A 251 7.28 14.05 -4.63
C PRO A 251 7.39 14.80 -5.96
N ASN A 252 7.87 16.03 -5.90
CA ASN A 252 8.11 16.91 -7.05
C ASN A 252 9.60 17.14 -7.34
N ALA A 253 10.49 16.70 -6.44
CA ALA A 253 11.93 16.68 -6.62
C ALA A 253 12.41 15.24 -6.81
N ASP A 254 13.58 15.08 -7.44
CA ASP A 254 14.27 13.78 -7.60
C ASP A 254 13.47 12.70 -8.36
N THR A 255 12.37 13.11 -8.99
CA THR A 255 11.49 12.23 -9.75
C THR A 255 11.57 12.53 -11.24
N LEU A 256 11.15 11.57 -12.05
CA LEU A 256 11.01 11.72 -13.48
C LEU A 256 9.88 12.71 -13.79
N GLN A 257 10.25 13.96 -14.08
CA GLN A 257 9.33 15.04 -14.44
C GLN A 257 9.00 14.99 -15.93
N VAL A 258 8.18 14.02 -16.32
CA VAL A 258 7.64 13.90 -17.67
C VAL A 258 6.16 14.25 -17.62
N GLY A 259 5.75 15.22 -18.43
CA GLY A 259 4.40 15.79 -18.37
C GLY A 259 3.27 14.77 -18.52
N HIS A 260 3.53 13.63 -19.18
CA HIS A 260 2.70 12.42 -19.16
C HIS A 260 3.51 11.23 -19.69
N LEU A 261 3.81 10.23 -18.87
CA LEU A 261 4.35 8.95 -19.33
C LEU A 261 3.42 7.80 -18.92
N ASN A 262 2.97 7.02 -19.90
CA ASN A 262 2.10 5.86 -19.66
C ASN A 262 2.94 4.60 -19.39
N PHE A 263 3.22 4.31 -18.13
CA PHE A 263 3.91 3.11 -17.67
C PHE A 263 2.91 1.95 -17.51
N PHE A 264 2.67 1.16 -18.56
CA PHE A 264 1.78 -0.02 -18.52
C PHE A 264 0.37 0.29 -17.95
N GLY A 265 -0.23 1.41 -18.34
CA GLY A 265 -1.51 1.89 -17.83
C GLY A 265 -1.41 2.79 -16.59
N VAL A 266 -0.23 2.90 -15.98
CA VAL A 266 0.06 3.86 -14.90
C VAL A 266 0.47 5.18 -15.53
N ILE A 267 -0.30 6.24 -15.31
CA ILE A 267 0.10 7.57 -15.75
C ILE A 267 1.05 8.16 -14.70
N LEU A 268 2.31 8.32 -15.08
CA LEU A 268 3.31 9.06 -14.31
C LEU A 268 3.20 10.53 -14.70
N ASP A 269 2.46 11.27 -13.89
CA ASP A 269 2.25 12.71 -14.02
C ASP A 269 2.13 13.30 -12.60
N PRO A 270 3.00 14.24 -12.21
CA PRO A 270 2.93 14.92 -10.91
C PRO A 270 1.58 15.62 -10.64
N MET A 271 0.83 15.98 -11.68
CA MET A 271 -0.49 16.60 -11.57
C MET A 271 -1.59 15.57 -11.29
N ILE A 272 -1.37 14.30 -11.67
CA ILE A 272 -2.29 13.20 -11.38
C ILE A 272 -1.99 12.67 -9.99
N LYS A 273 -2.85 13.05 -9.03
CA LYS A 273 -2.70 12.69 -7.61
C LYS A 273 -2.99 11.21 -7.27
N LYS A 274 -2.68 10.24 -8.14
CA LYS A 274 -2.91 8.79 -7.93
C LYS A 274 -1.82 8.07 -7.12
N GLY A 275 -0.83 8.81 -6.62
CA GLY A 275 0.24 8.33 -5.75
C GLY A 275 1.41 7.68 -6.48
N ALA A 276 1.34 7.51 -7.81
CA ALA A 276 2.38 6.89 -8.61
C ALA A 276 3.42 7.91 -9.09
N PHE A 277 4.70 7.60 -8.91
CA PHE A 277 5.83 8.43 -9.34
C PHE A 277 7.05 7.56 -9.65
N ALA A 278 8.02 8.10 -10.38
CA ALA A 278 9.29 7.42 -10.62
C ALA A 278 10.44 8.23 -10.03
N ILE A 279 11.18 7.67 -9.08
CA ILE A 279 12.28 8.34 -8.38
C ILE A 279 13.63 7.88 -8.92
N GLU A 280 14.62 8.78 -9.02
CA GLU A 280 15.98 8.44 -9.43
C GLU A 280 16.59 7.38 -8.49
N ILE A 281 17.37 6.44 -9.04
CA ILE A 281 17.81 5.25 -8.29
C ILE A 281 18.83 5.56 -7.17
N GLY A 282 19.70 6.55 -7.34
CA GLY A 282 20.56 7.06 -6.27
C GLY A 282 19.73 7.58 -5.10
N LYS A 283 18.67 8.34 -5.40
CA LYS A 283 17.71 8.86 -4.42
C LYS A 283 16.84 7.77 -3.79
N PHE A 284 16.48 6.74 -4.56
CA PHE A 284 15.87 5.54 -4.01
C PHE A 284 16.76 4.89 -2.96
N LYS A 285 18.06 4.67 -3.25
CA LYS A 285 19.02 4.15 -2.26
C LYS A 285 19.19 5.07 -1.05
N GLU A 286 19.15 6.38 -1.26
CA GLU A 286 19.25 7.38 -0.20
C GLU A 286 18.04 7.33 0.76
N TYR A 287 16.82 7.19 0.25
CA TYR A 287 15.59 7.33 1.04
C TYR A 287 15.00 6.01 1.54
N PHE A 288 15.19 4.93 0.80
CA PHE A 288 14.59 3.62 1.10
C PHE A 288 15.58 2.75 1.85
N ALA A 289 15.10 2.02 2.85
CA ALA A 289 15.87 1.08 3.66
C ALA A 289 15.82 -0.33 3.06
N ARG A 290 14.63 -0.75 2.61
CA ARG A 290 14.35 -2.12 2.19
C ARG A 290 13.48 -2.16 0.95
N TYR A 291 13.61 -3.22 0.19
CA TYR A 291 12.78 -3.50 -0.97
C TYR A 291 12.78 -4.99 -1.30
N GLY A 292 11.93 -5.40 -2.22
CA GLY A 292 11.99 -6.75 -2.77
C GLY A 292 10.67 -7.21 -3.35
N SER A 293 10.67 -8.44 -3.84
CA SER A 293 9.52 -9.12 -4.42
C SER A 293 9.26 -10.42 -3.66
N VAL A 294 8.00 -10.83 -3.55
CA VAL A 294 7.65 -12.17 -3.07
C VAL A 294 7.36 -13.06 -4.28
N THR A 295 7.84 -14.30 -4.27
CA THR A 295 7.66 -15.29 -5.35
C THR A 295 7.13 -16.61 -4.79
N PRO A 296 6.43 -17.43 -5.59
CA PRO A 296 6.01 -18.78 -5.21
C PRO A 296 7.13 -19.63 -4.61
#